data_AF-A0A8H5C265-F1
#
_entry.id   AF-A0A8H5C265-F1
#
_cell.length_a   1.000
_cell.length_b   1.000
_cell.length_c   1.000
_cell.angle_alpha   90.00
_cell.angle_beta   90.00
_cell.angle_gamma   90.00
#
_symmetry.space_group_name_H-M   'P 1'
#
loop_
_entity.id
_entity.type
_entity.pdbx_description
1 polymer ?
#
loop_
_entity_poly.entity_id
_entity_poly.type
_entity_poly.pdbx_seq_one_letter_code
_entity_poly.pdbx_strand_id
1 'polypeptide(L)'
;MDAIPRNMQQEETQQFLALPLDASVIEAIEGNAPIRIKELPVKWLAVFRSRGNGFCNAVAERVKVTETWVVPSVEDPGRLEGKVVCEVEATPDMCNSEGNVHQGVLVFLIDECSTLSMVVANASEGRNTRPGVSCSINSFFHGHARSGTTLRIVNRSLGTGDASNTGRTEIWDKGNHKLIASGTQMTMPPTHHRIL
;
A
#
# COMPACT_ATOMS: atom_id res chain seq x y z
N MET A 1 -25.59 -20.79 -0.19
CA MET A 1 -24.77 -19.61 -0.50
C MET A 1 -24.34 -19.78 -1.93
N ASP A 2 -25.06 -19.17 -2.87
CA ASP A 2 -24.72 -19.30 -4.28
C ASP A 2 -23.46 -18.49 -4.54
N ALA A 3 -22.35 -19.20 -4.74
CA ALA A 3 -21.08 -18.59 -5.11
C ALA A 3 -21.27 -17.97 -6.50
N ILE A 4 -21.29 -16.64 -6.55
CA ILE A 4 -21.15 -15.91 -7.81
C ILE A 4 -19.90 -16.49 -8.51
N PRO A 5 -20.03 -17.05 -9.73
CA PRO A 5 -18.90 -17.62 -10.44
C PRO A 5 -17.82 -16.55 -10.59
N ARG A 6 -16.59 -16.90 -10.23
CA ARG A 6 -15.45 -16.00 -10.41
C ARG A 6 -15.15 -15.90 -11.90
N ASN A 7 -14.75 -14.73 -12.35
CA ASN A 7 -14.23 -14.60 -13.71
C ASN A 7 -12.77 -15.10 -13.77
N MET A 8 -12.28 -15.41 -14.97
CA MET A 8 -10.93 -15.94 -15.22
C MET A 8 -9.84 -15.08 -14.55
N GLN A 9 -9.99 -13.75 -14.58
CA GLN A 9 -9.05 -12.82 -13.97
C GLN A 9 -9.03 -12.89 -12.44
N GLN A 10 -10.21 -13.09 -11.81
CA GLN A 10 -10.31 -13.32 -10.36
C GLN A 10 -9.66 -14.65 -9.98
N GLU A 11 -9.76 -15.68 -10.81
CA GLU A 11 -9.12 -16.98 -10.57
C GLU A 11 -7.59 -16.88 -10.70
N GLU A 12 -7.08 -16.25 -11.76
CA GLU A 12 -5.65 -15.98 -11.95
C GLU A 12 -5.06 -15.16 -10.80
N THR A 13 -5.79 -14.12 -10.36
CA THR A 13 -5.39 -13.30 -9.21
C THR A 13 -5.30 -14.14 -7.93
N GLN A 14 -6.29 -15.01 -7.68
CA GLN A 14 -6.27 -15.89 -6.50
C GLN A 14 -5.14 -16.91 -6.57
N GLN A 15 -4.87 -17.47 -7.75
CA GLN A 15 -3.76 -18.39 -7.95
C GLN A 15 -2.41 -17.69 -7.70
N PHE A 16 -2.22 -16.48 -8.24
CA PHE A 16 -1.03 -15.67 -7.97
C PHE A 16 -0.85 -15.36 -6.48
N LEU A 17 -1.94 -14.99 -5.79
CA LEU A 17 -1.90 -14.72 -4.35
C LEU A 17 -1.52 -15.96 -3.53
N ALA A 18 -1.91 -17.16 -3.98
CA ALA A 18 -1.65 -18.43 -3.30
C ALA A 18 -0.22 -18.95 -3.49
N LEU A 19 0.44 -18.61 -4.60
CA LEU A 19 1.79 -19.09 -4.90
C LEU A 19 2.85 -18.25 -4.14
N PRO A 20 3.90 -18.86 -3.58
CA PRO A 20 4.99 -18.13 -2.95
C PRO A 20 5.74 -17.28 -3.99
N LEU A 21 6.29 -16.15 -3.55
CA LEU A 21 7.18 -15.35 -4.40
C LEU A 21 8.59 -15.94 -4.42
N ASP A 22 9.39 -15.52 -5.40
CA ASP A 22 10.82 -15.87 -5.45
C ASP A 22 11.52 -15.42 -4.16
N ALA A 23 12.35 -16.29 -3.59
CA ALA A 23 13.04 -16.04 -2.32
C ALA A 23 13.90 -14.76 -2.36
N SER A 24 14.53 -14.47 -3.50
CA SER A 24 15.38 -13.29 -3.67
C SER A 24 14.61 -11.97 -3.50
N VAL A 25 13.33 -11.95 -3.87
CA VAL A 25 12.45 -10.78 -3.69
C VAL A 25 12.19 -10.55 -2.20
N ILE A 26 12.02 -11.61 -1.43
CA ILE A 26 11.68 -11.54 -0.01
C ILE A 26 12.91 -11.27 0.87
N GLU A 27 14.06 -11.85 0.51
CA GLU A 27 15.34 -11.61 1.19
C GLU A 27 15.77 -10.14 1.13
N ALA A 28 15.40 -9.44 0.05
CA ALA A 28 15.64 -8.01 -0.11
C ALA A 28 14.71 -7.11 0.74
N ILE A 29 13.65 -7.67 1.36
CA ILE A 29 12.70 -6.92 2.20
C ILE A 29 13.11 -7.04 3.66
N GLU A 30 13.52 -5.92 4.25
CA GLU A 30 13.88 -5.84 5.66
C GLU A 30 12.67 -5.97 6.59
N GLY A 31 12.94 -6.18 7.88
CA GLY A 31 11.92 -6.17 8.93
C GLY A 31 11.59 -7.54 9.52
N ASN A 32 10.80 -7.51 10.60
CA ASN A 32 10.53 -8.66 11.47
C ASN A 32 9.33 -9.51 11.05
N ALA A 33 8.60 -9.12 10.00
CA ALA A 33 7.41 -9.85 9.58
C ALA A 33 7.78 -11.26 9.05
N PRO A 34 6.96 -12.30 9.31
CA PRO A 34 7.15 -13.61 8.71
C PRO A 34 7.14 -13.54 7.17
N ILE A 35 7.82 -14.48 6.50
CA ILE A 35 7.92 -14.54 5.02
C ILE A 35 6.56 -14.36 4.33
N ARG A 36 5.55 -15.15 4.76
CA ARG A 36 4.19 -15.07 4.21
C ARG A 36 3.55 -13.68 4.31
N ILE A 37 3.93 -12.88 5.30
CA ILE A 37 3.43 -11.52 5.51
C ILE A 37 4.24 -10.51 4.69
N LYS A 38 5.55 -10.71 4.54
CA LYS A 38 6.41 -9.91 3.64
C LYS A 38 5.99 -10.01 2.18
N GLU A 39 5.45 -11.16 1.77
CA GLU A 39 4.92 -11.33 0.41
C GLU A 39 3.69 -10.46 0.12
N LEU A 40 2.87 -10.17 1.13
CA LEU A 40 1.56 -9.55 0.91
C LEU A 40 1.67 -8.16 0.27
N PRO A 41 2.48 -7.21 0.78
CA PRO A 41 2.64 -5.91 0.13
C PRO A 41 3.06 -6.01 -1.34
N VAL A 42 3.99 -6.93 -1.66
CA VAL A 42 4.48 -7.11 -3.04
C VAL A 42 3.39 -7.67 -3.93
N LYS A 43 2.68 -8.71 -3.45
CA LYS A 43 1.57 -9.31 -4.16
C LYS A 43 0.44 -8.32 -4.42
N TRP A 44 0.10 -7.49 -3.43
CA TRP A 44 -0.92 -6.47 -3.58
C TRP A 44 -0.56 -5.42 -4.64
N LEU A 45 0.68 -4.92 -4.61
CA LEU A 45 1.15 -4.03 -5.67
C LEU A 45 1.08 -4.69 -7.06
N ALA A 46 1.45 -5.97 -7.18
CA ALA A 46 1.34 -6.70 -8.45
C ALA A 46 -0.12 -6.82 -8.92
N VAL A 47 -1.07 -7.06 -8.02
CA VAL A 47 -2.51 -7.13 -8.35
C VAL A 47 -3.06 -5.77 -8.77
N PHE A 48 -2.63 -4.67 -8.14
CA PHE A 48 -3.05 -3.33 -8.57
C PHE A 48 -2.46 -2.96 -9.94
N ARG A 49 -1.24 -3.40 -10.25
CA ARG A 49 -0.55 -3.17 -11.53
C ARG A 49 -1.09 -4.02 -12.69
N SER A 50 -1.55 -5.24 -12.44
CA SER A 50 -1.91 -6.21 -13.50
C SER A 50 -3.10 -5.79 -14.37
N ARG A 51 -3.78 -4.68 -14.03
CA ARG A 51 -4.86 -4.11 -14.84
C ARG A 51 -4.35 -3.31 -16.05
N GLY A 52 -3.09 -2.88 -16.06
CA GLY A 52 -2.38 -2.30 -17.22
C GLY A 52 -2.92 -0.97 -17.78
N ASN A 53 -4.11 -0.53 -17.37
CA ASN A 53 -4.78 0.69 -17.83
C ASN A 53 -5.20 1.62 -16.68
N GLY A 54 -4.71 1.35 -15.47
CA GLY A 54 -5.01 2.14 -14.27
C GLY A 54 -4.39 3.53 -14.33
N PHE A 55 -5.03 4.49 -13.66
CA PHE A 55 -4.43 5.80 -13.41
C PHE A 55 -3.08 5.63 -12.68
N CYS A 56 -2.06 6.40 -13.09
CA CYS A 56 -0.71 6.33 -12.54
C CYS A 56 -0.04 4.93 -12.60
N ASN A 57 -0.44 4.03 -13.52
CA ASN A 57 0.16 2.70 -13.65
C ASN A 57 1.70 2.74 -13.79
N ALA A 58 2.24 3.66 -14.60
CA ALA A 58 3.68 3.84 -14.77
C ALA A 58 4.41 4.24 -13.48
N VAL A 59 3.73 4.92 -12.55
CA VAL A 59 4.27 5.24 -11.22
C VAL A 59 4.17 4.01 -10.33
N ALA A 60 3.02 3.34 -10.31
CA ALA A 60 2.79 2.13 -9.52
C ALA A 60 3.85 1.06 -9.78
N GLU A 61 4.19 0.80 -11.04
CA GLU A 61 5.18 -0.22 -11.46
C GLU A 61 6.57 0.00 -10.88
N ARG A 62 6.92 1.25 -10.56
CA ARG A 62 8.24 1.64 -10.05
C ARG A 62 8.35 1.64 -8.53
N VAL A 63 7.21 1.52 -7.82
CA VAL A 63 7.19 1.41 -6.36
C VAL A 63 7.81 0.09 -5.91
N LYS A 64 8.72 0.12 -4.95
CA LYS A 64 9.37 -1.08 -4.40
C LYS A 64 9.10 -1.16 -2.91
N VAL A 65 8.74 -2.34 -2.41
CA VAL A 65 8.66 -2.60 -0.97
C VAL A 65 10.08 -2.87 -0.47
N THR A 66 10.51 -2.16 0.56
CA THR A 66 11.86 -2.29 1.14
C THR A 66 11.84 -2.76 2.58
N GLU A 67 10.79 -2.44 3.34
CA GLU A 67 10.64 -2.92 4.72
C GLU A 67 9.22 -3.41 4.97
N THR A 68 9.06 -4.46 5.77
CA THR A 68 7.77 -4.90 6.32
C THR A 68 7.93 -5.34 7.77
N TRP A 69 7.21 -4.66 8.65
CA TRP A 69 7.25 -4.86 10.08
C TRP A 69 5.85 -5.12 10.62
N VAL A 70 5.79 -5.92 11.68
CA VAL A 70 4.61 -6.13 12.51
C VAL A 70 5.01 -5.81 13.95
N VAL A 71 4.34 -4.84 14.56
CA VAL A 71 4.66 -4.37 15.91
C VAL A 71 3.39 -4.29 16.73
N PRO A 72 3.43 -4.52 18.05
CA PRO A 72 2.30 -4.22 18.92
C PRO A 72 1.95 -2.72 18.83
N SER A 73 0.66 -2.40 18.85
CA SER A 73 0.24 -1.00 18.96
C SER A 73 0.69 -0.42 20.30
N VAL A 74 1.11 0.84 20.28
CA VAL A 74 1.55 1.54 21.49
C VAL A 74 0.37 1.77 22.45
N GLU A 75 -0.79 2.11 21.90
CA GLU A 75 -1.99 2.45 22.69
C GLU A 75 -2.77 1.20 23.12
N ASP A 76 -2.72 0.12 22.33
CA ASP A 76 -3.34 -1.17 22.65
C ASP A 76 -2.39 -2.32 22.30
N PRO A 77 -1.51 -2.75 23.23
CA PRO A 77 -0.56 -3.84 22.98
C PRO A 77 -1.19 -5.18 22.60
N GLY A 78 -2.51 -5.35 22.78
CA GLY A 78 -3.26 -6.52 22.31
C GLY A 78 -3.51 -6.51 20.79
N ARG A 79 -3.24 -5.39 20.11
CA ARG A 79 -3.39 -5.22 18.67
C ARG A 79 -2.05 -5.10 17.97
N LEU A 80 -2.02 -5.52 16.72
CA LEU A 80 -0.85 -5.46 15.86
C LEU A 80 -1.00 -4.33 14.84
N GLU A 81 0.06 -3.55 14.72
CA GLU A 81 0.25 -2.58 13.66
C GLU A 81 1.17 -3.15 12.57
N GLY A 82 0.75 -3.02 11.33
CA GLY A 82 1.60 -3.21 10.17
C GLY A 82 2.34 -1.91 9.87
N LYS A 83 3.66 -2.00 9.64
CA LYS A 83 4.45 -0.92 9.07
C LYS A 83 5.10 -1.41 7.78
N VAL A 84 4.87 -0.71 6.69
CA VAL A 84 5.44 -1.02 5.37
C VAL A 84 6.16 0.20 4.85
N VAL A 85 7.41 0.02 4.41
CA VAL A 85 8.18 1.08 3.76
C VAL A 85 8.31 0.74 2.28
N CYS A 86 8.01 1.72 1.45
CA CYS A 86 8.18 1.65 0.02
C CYS A 86 9.14 2.74 -0.47
N GLU A 87 9.77 2.51 -1.61
CA GLU A 87 10.61 3.48 -2.29
C GLU A 87 10.23 3.62 -3.75
N VAL A 88 10.32 4.85 -4.26
CA VAL A 88 10.14 5.16 -5.68
C VAL A 88 11.02 6.35 -6.06
N GLU A 89 11.68 6.28 -7.20
CA GLU A 89 12.42 7.42 -7.75
C GLU A 89 11.45 8.34 -8.48
N ALA A 90 11.46 9.63 -8.10
CA ALA A 90 10.72 10.66 -8.79
C ALA A 90 11.29 10.87 -10.20
N THR A 91 10.45 10.81 -11.22
CA THR A 91 10.83 11.02 -12.63
C THR A 91 10.03 12.16 -13.25
N PRO A 92 10.40 12.64 -14.44
CA PRO A 92 9.73 13.78 -15.05
C PRO A 92 8.22 13.61 -15.27
N ASP A 93 7.73 12.39 -15.56
CA ASP A 93 6.29 12.09 -15.72
C ASP A 93 5.49 12.21 -14.41
N MET A 94 6.17 12.24 -13.26
CA MET A 94 5.56 12.47 -11.96
C MET A 94 5.48 13.95 -11.59
N CYS A 95 6.11 14.83 -12.38
CA CYS A 95 6.34 16.22 -12.02
C CYS A 95 5.33 17.17 -12.66
N ASN A 96 5.13 18.32 -12.00
CA ASN A 96 4.46 19.47 -12.58
C ASN A 96 5.42 20.28 -13.50
N SER A 97 4.93 21.39 -14.06
CA SER A 97 5.71 22.27 -14.95
C SER A 97 6.93 22.91 -14.30
N GLU A 98 7.05 22.91 -12.97
CA GLU A 98 8.21 23.43 -12.24
C GLU A 98 9.26 22.35 -11.94
N GLY A 99 9.02 21.11 -12.39
CA GLY A 99 9.90 19.97 -12.14
C GLY A 99 9.79 19.41 -10.71
N ASN A 100 8.74 19.76 -9.98
CA ASN A 100 8.43 19.23 -8.65
C ASN A 100 7.41 18.09 -8.78
N VAL A 101 7.52 17.03 -7.97
CA VAL A 101 6.54 15.94 -7.93
C VAL A 101 5.15 16.52 -7.68
N HIS A 102 4.22 16.22 -8.58
CA HIS A 102 2.86 16.74 -8.56
C HIS A 102 2.11 16.24 -7.32
N GLN A 103 1.32 17.10 -6.68
CA GLN A 103 0.60 16.74 -5.45
C GLN A 103 -0.35 15.55 -5.67
N GLY A 104 -0.96 15.44 -6.85
CA GLY A 104 -1.77 14.28 -7.23
C GLY A 104 -1.00 12.96 -7.23
N VAL A 105 0.29 12.96 -7.58
CA VAL A 105 1.14 11.75 -7.50
C VAL A 105 1.44 11.43 -6.04
N LEU A 106 1.66 12.43 -5.19
CA LEU A 106 1.85 12.21 -3.75
C LEU A 106 0.59 11.62 -3.10
N VAL A 107 -0.59 12.12 -3.46
CA VAL A 107 -1.87 11.58 -2.97
C VAL A 107 -2.11 10.16 -3.48
N PHE A 108 -1.78 9.88 -4.74
CA PHE A 108 -1.81 8.53 -5.31
C PHE A 108 -0.89 7.56 -4.55
N LEU A 109 0.33 7.98 -4.22
CA LEU A 109 1.26 7.18 -3.43
C LEU A 109 0.74 6.94 -2.01
N ILE A 110 0.09 7.93 -1.39
CA ILE A 110 -0.61 7.75 -0.11
C ILE A 110 -1.73 6.70 -0.26
N ASP A 111 -2.54 6.81 -1.30
CA ASP A 111 -3.68 5.92 -1.58
C ASP A 111 -3.27 4.44 -1.66
N GLU A 112 -2.31 4.16 -2.53
CA GLU A 112 -1.82 2.82 -2.81
C GLU A 112 -1.00 2.24 -1.64
N CYS A 113 -0.06 3.02 -1.12
CA CYS A 113 0.92 2.47 -0.17
C CYS A 113 0.34 2.31 1.24
N SER A 114 -0.63 3.14 1.66
CA SER A 114 -1.20 3.02 3.00
C SER A 114 -1.93 1.68 3.18
N THR A 115 -2.60 1.21 2.13
CA THR A 115 -3.34 -0.06 2.09
C THR A 115 -2.43 -1.26 2.40
N LEU A 116 -1.16 -1.21 1.97
CA LEU A 116 -0.18 -2.28 2.23
C LEU A 116 0.02 -2.53 3.72
N SER A 117 0.09 -1.46 4.52
CA SER A 117 0.24 -1.56 5.96
C SER A 117 -1.01 -2.13 6.64
N MET A 118 -2.20 -1.79 6.14
CA MET A 118 -3.47 -2.32 6.64
C MET A 118 -3.61 -3.82 6.37
N VAL A 119 -3.23 -4.26 5.18
CA VAL A 119 -3.20 -5.69 4.82
C VAL A 119 -2.27 -6.46 5.75
N VAL A 120 -1.05 -5.94 5.96
CA VAL A 120 -0.06 -6.58 6.84
C VAL A 120 -0.60 -6.74 8.25
N ALA A 121 -1.23 -5.69 8.80
CA ALA A 121 -1.85 -5.75 10.13
C ALA A 121 -2.98 -6.79 10.20
N ASN A 122 -3.92 -6.77 9.25
CA ASN A 122 -5.03 -7.72 9.20
C ASN A 122 -4.55 -9.17 9.11
N ALA A 123 -3.63 -9.46 8.20
CA ALA A 123 -3.10 -10.80 8.03
C ALA A 123 -2.30 -11.26 9.25
N SER A 124 -1.63 -10.35 9.96
CA SER A 124 -0.91 -10.66 11.19
C SER A 124 -1.83 -10.98 12.36
N GLU A 125 -3.02 -10.36 12.41
CA GLU A 125 -4.08 -10.71 13.36
C GLU A 125 -4.94 -11.91 12.90
N GLY A 126 -4.54 -12.60 11.82
CA GLY A 126 -5.27 -13.76 11.29
C GLY A 126 -6.57 -13.41 10.58
N ARG A 127 -6.83 -12.13 10.29
CA ARG A 127 -8.00 -11.70 9.52
C ARG A 127 -7.75 -11.83 8.02
N ASN A 128 -8.72 -12.40 7.33
CA ASN A 128 -8.78 -12.41 5.87
C ASN A 128 -9.79 -11.35 5.40
N THR A 129 -9.41 -10.08 5.50
CA THR A 129 -10.27 -8.97 5.09
C THR A 129 -10.28 -8.84 3.57
N ARG A 130 -11.46 -8.59 3.00
CA ARG A 130 -11.58 -8.28 1.57
C ARG A 130 -10.80 -7.01 1.23
N PRO A 131 -10.34 -6.86 -0.03
CA PRO A 131 -9.82 -5.59 -0.50
C PRO A 131 -10.82 -4.47 -0.20
N GLY A 132 -10.39 -3.50 0.61
CA GLY A 132 -11.14 -2.28 0.85
C GLY A 132 -11.00 -1.33 -0.34
N VAL A 133 -11.99 -0.48 -0.51
CA VAL A 133 -11.92 0.69 -1.39
C VAL A 133 -11.68 1.93 -0.57
N SER A 134 -10.91 2.87 -1.08
CA SER A 134 -10.61 4.14 -0.41
C SER A 134 -11.87 5.00 -0.31
N CYS A 135 -12.25 5.34 0.93
CA CYS A 135 -13.44 6.14 1.22
C CYS A 135 -13.11 7.59 1.59
N SER A 136 -11.96 7.79 2.24
CA SER A 136 -11.49 9.12 2.62
C SER A 136 -9.97 9.14 2.64
N ILE A 137 -9.39 10.22 2.10
CA ILE A 137 -7.97 10.53 2.16
C ILE A 137 -7.83 11.98 2.58
N ASN A 138 -7.10 12.23 3.66
CA ASN A 138 -6.69 13.57 4.07
C ASN A 138 -5.17 13.67 3.92
N SER A 139 -4.69 14.73 3.27
CA SER A 139 -3.26 14.91 2.97
C SER A 139 -2.80 16.33 3.23
N PHE A 140 -1.54 16.43 3.65
CA PHE A 140 -0.83 17.68 3.92
C PHE A 140 0.49 17.67 3.14
N PHE A 141 0.83 18.80 2.54
CA PHE A 141 2.07 18.99 1.79
C PHE A 141 3.01 19.89 2.58
N HIS A 142 4.18 19.36 2.93
CA HIS A 142 5.16 20.02 3.80
C HIS A 142 6.37 20.53 3.03
N GLY A 143 6.56 20.05 1.80
CA GLY A 143 7.69 20.43 0.95
C GLY A 143 7.55 19.94 -0.49
N HIS A 144 8.68 19.97 -1.20
CA HIS A 144 8.77 19.59 -2.61
C HIS A 144 9.89 18.57 -2.79
N ALA A 145 9.67 17.61 -3.68
CA ALA A 145 10.69 16.72 -4.21
C ALA A 145 10.83 16.99 -5.71
N ARG A 146 12.05 16.97 -6.24
CA ARG A 146 12.32 17.16 -7.68
C ARG A 146 12.49 15.81 -8.37
N SER A 147 12.40 15.79 -9.69
CA SER A 147 12.85 14.64 -10.48
C SER A 147 14.28 14.23 -10.06
N GLY A 148 14.53 12.92 -10.00
CA GLY A 148 15.74 12.28 -9.47
C GLY A 148 15.73 12.04 -7.96
N THR A 149 14.75 12.57 -7.22
CA THR A 149 14.64 12.34 -5.77
C THR A 149 14.11 10.93 -5.50
N THR A 150 14.80 10.14 -4.67
CA THR A 150 14.22 8.91 -4.13
C THR A 150 13.25 9.24 -3.00
N LEU A 151 11.97 8.97 -3.20
CA LEU A 151 10.94 9.10 -2.19
C LEU A 151 10.92 7.84 -1.32
N ARG A 152 11.00 8.02 0.00
CA ARG A 152 10.78 6.98 1.00
C ARG A 152 9.40 7.15 1.61
N ILE A 153 8.54 6.16 1.41
CA ILE A 153 7.12 6.17 1.76
C ILE A 153 6.92 5.25 2.96
N VAL A 154 6.64 5.82 4.12
CA VAL A 154 6.46 5.10 5.38
C VAL A 154 4.98 4.98 5.68
N ASN A 155 4.46 3.76 5.72
CA ASN A 155 3.05 3.47 5.94
C ASN A 155 2.88 2.74 7.28
N ARG A 156 1.87 3.14 8.06
CA ARG A 156 1.49 2.49 9.32
C ARG A 156 -0.01 2.30 9.37
N SER A 157 -0.47 1.11 9.74
CA SER A 157 -1.87 0.90 10.10
C SER A 157 -2.17 1.58 11.43
N LEU A 158 -3.30 2.29 11.52
CA LEU A 158 -3.77 2.91 12.77
C LEU A 158 -4.89 2.10 13.42
N GLY A 159 -5.81 1.58 12.61
CA GLY A 159 -6.91 0.76 13.08
C GLY A 159 -7.34 -0.15 11.95
N THR A 160 -7.41 -1.45 12.20
CA THR A 160 -7.81 -2.43 11.21
C THR A 160 -8.97 -3.28 11.71
N GLY A 161 -9.76 -3.85 10.81
CA GLY A 161 -10.95 -4.60 11.17
C GLY A 161 -11.74 -5.02 9.95
N ASP A 162 -12.86 -5.72 10.20
CA ASP A 162 -13.68 -6.28 9.13
C ASP A 162 -14.52 -5.21 8.40
N ALA A 163 -14.88 -4.13 9.09
CA ALA A 163 -15.74 -3.08 8.56
C ALA A 163 -14.96 -1.92 7.92
N SER A 164 -13.83 -1.53 8.51
CA SER A 164 -13.00 -0.44 8.02
C SER A 164 -11.55 -0.63 8.43
N ASN A 165 -10.66 -0.03 7.64
CA ASN A 165 -9.23 0.03 7.93
C ASN A 165 -8.75 1.46 7.75
N THR A 166 -7.84 1.90 8.61
CA THR A 166 -7.25 3.22 8.59
C THR A 166 -5.73 3.09 8.65
N GLY A 167 -5.05 3.91 7.88
CA GLY A 167 -3.59 3.97 7.82
C GLY A 167 -3.10 5.40 7.69
N ARG A 168 -1.86 5.61 8.11
CA ARG A 168 -1.11 6.86 7.94
C ARG A 168 0.07 6.60 7.02
N THR A 169 0.33 7.56 6.15
CA THR A 169 1.49 7.56 5.25
C THR A 169 2.28 8.84 5.41
N GLU A 170 3.59 8.72 5.39
CA GLU A 170 4.52 9.84 5.32
C GLU A 170 5.49 9.62 4.15
N ILE A 171 5.61 10.63 3.30
CA ILE A 171 6.51 10.62 2.14
C ILE A 171 7.68 11.53 2.47
N TRP A 172 8.87 10.95 2.48
CA TRP A 172 10.13 11.60 2.80
C TRP A 172 11.02 11.65 1.55
N ASP A 173 11.81 12.70 1.42
CA ASP A 173 12.99 12.67 0.58
C ASP A 173 14.07 11.86 1.30
N LYS A 174 14.50 10.75 0.69
CA LYS A 174 15.46 9.82 1.30
C LYS A 174 16.85 10.44 1.46
N GLY A 175 17.25 11.35 0.56
CA GLY A 175 18.61 11.89 0.52
C GLY A 175 18.86 12.99 1.55
N ASN A 176 17.85 13.82 1.84
CA ASN A 176 17.98 14.95 2.79
C ASN A 176 17.07 14.83 4.02
N HIS A 177 16.33 13.73 4.16
CA HIS A 177 15.43 13.45 5.28
C HIS A 177 14.33 14.50 5.50
N LYS A 178 13.92 15.21 4.45
CA LYS A 178 12.81 16.17 4.53
C LYS A 178 11.46 15.48 4.35
N LEU A 179 10.50 15.81 5.22
CA LEU A 179 9.11 15.42 5.04
C LEU A 179 8.50 16.21 3.88
N ILE A 180 7.99 15.49 2.87
CA ILE A 180 7.41 16.07 1.66
C ILE A 180 5.89 16.13 1.77
N ALA A 181 5.27 15.03 2.18
CA ALA A 181 3.84 14.93 2.38
C ALA A 181 3.50 13.95 3.49
N SER A 182 2.32 14.11 4.08
CA SER A 182 1.74 13.14 4.99
C SER A 182 0.25 13.00 4.74
N GLY A 183 -0.32 11.85 5.01
CA GLY A 183 -1.76 11.68 4.93
C GLY A 183 -2.29 10.53 5.75
N THR A 184 -3.60 10.52 5.91
CA THR A 184 -4.38 9.44 6.52
C THR A 184 -5.46 8.99 5.57
N GLN A 185 -5.65 7.69 5.46
CA GLN A 185 -6.65 7.09 4.58
C GLN A 185 -7.50 6.10 5.34
N MET A 186 -8.79 6.10 5.03
CA MET A 186 -9.74 5.09 5.47
C MET A 186 -10.22 4.28 4.27
N THR A 187 -10.23 2.96 4.39
CA THR A 187 -10.78 2.03 3.41
C THR A 187 -11.93 1.22 4.03
N MET A 188 -12.90 0.83 3.21
CA MET A 188 -14.00 -0.05 3.60
C MET A 188 -14.24 -1.12 2.54
N PRO A 189 -14.68 -2.34 2.89
CA PRO A 189 -15.12 -3.31 1.89
C PRO A 189 -16.30 -2.78 1.08
N PRO A 190 -16.37 -3.05 -0.23
CA PRO A 190 -17.51 -2.66 -1.06
C PRO A 190 -18.80 -3.36 -0.59
N THR A 191 -19.93 -2.65 -0.67
CA THR A 191 -21.26 -3.21 -0.39
C THR A 191 -21.68 -4.22 -1.45
N HIS A 192 -22.32 -5.32 -1.05
CA HIS A 192 -22.98 -6.22 -1.99
C HIS A 192 -24.28 -5.57 -2.49
N HIS A 193 -24.47 -5.50 -3.80
CA HIS A 193 -25.83 -5.42 -4.33
C HIS A 193 -26.52 -6.77 -4.10
N ARG A 194 -27.47 -6.82 -3.16
CA ARG A 194 -28.53 -7.83 -3.21
C ARG A 194 -29.45 -7.42 -4.36
N ILE A 195 -29.40 -8.14 -5.48
CA ILE A 195 -30.51 -8.14 -6.42
C ILE A 195 -31.66 -8.84 -5.67
N LEU A 196 -32.71 -8.09 -5.35
CA LEU A 196 -33.95 -8.62 -4.80
C LEU A 196 -34.68 -9.45 -5.85
#